data_AF-A0A354WMK6-F1
#
_entry.id   AF-A0A354WMK6-F1
#
_cell.length_a   1.000
_cell.length_b   1.000
_cell.length_c   1.000
_cell.angle_alpha   90.00
_cell.angle_beta   90.00
_cell.angle_gamma   90.00
#
_symmetry.space_group_name_H-M   'P 1'
#
loop_
_entity.id
_entity.type
_entity.pdbx_description
1 polymer ?
#
loop_
_entity_poly.entity_id
_entity_poly.type
_entity_poly.pdbx_seq_one_letter_code
_entity_poly.pdbx_strand_id
1 'polypeptide(L)'
;ELPEGARIARSCSTGYGESLLKSAFCLDEGEVETIAHCTAAAFFDPEVDCVLDIGGQDMKCVKLKNGSVDTILLNEACSSGCGSFIENFANSLGYSAEGFAKEALFAKNPIDLGTRCTVFMNSNVKQAQKEGATVQDISAGLAYSVIKNALYKVIKLADPADLGRHIVVQGGTFYNQAVLRAFEKIAGVEATCPDISGIMGAFGAALVARERYHGQESTTLPLNDILNLTYTTSTTRCGGCSNRCMLTINKFPGGRRHVTGNRCEKGLGGTGTGRKGPNVMAYKLKRMFDYPPLENPTRGVIGIPRVLNMYENYPFWATFFRELGFRVVLSPKSNRKIYELGMESIPSESECYPAKLSHGHVQWLINEGVKTIFHPCVFYEHQETPGAQNHYNCPIVVSYPENLKNNVEAVADGEVRYIRPFLAFTSEKIAADRLAALCKEEWGIDGKEVRAAVHKAWEEQQRAKADVRAEGQKALQWMAENHARGIVLAGRPYHIDPEINHGIPEMIASYDLAVLTEDSLPIDFTPERPLRVNDQWVYHSRLYSAA
;
A
#
# COMPACT_ATOMS: atom_id res chain seq x y z
N GLU A 1 -9.17 33.76 26.19
CA GLU A 1 -10.31 34.62 25.79
C GLU A 1 -9.85 35.55 24.68
N LEU A 2 -10.73 35.91 23.73
CA LEU A 2 -10.42 36.93 22.73
C LEU A 2 -10.32 38.30 23.41
N PRO A 3 -9.36 39.16 23.03
CA PRO A 3 -9.32 40.54 23.52
C PRO A 3 -10.64 41.28 23.29
N GLU A 4 -10.99 42.21 24.18
CA GLU A 4 -12.19 43.03 24.04
C GLU A 4 -12.17 43.80 22.71
N GLY A 5 -13.23 43.68 21.91
CA GLY A 5 -13.32 44.28 20.57
C GLY A 5 -12.67 43.48 19.43
N ALA A 6 -11.96 42.38 19.72
CA ALA A 6 -11.43 41.50 18.68
C ALA A 6 -12.53 40.61 18.08
N ARG A 7 -12.50 40.43 16.75
CA ARG A 7 -13.37 39.50 16.03
C ARG A 7 -12.54 38.60 15.10
N ILE A 8 -13.02 37.40 14.85
CA ILE A 8 -12.44 36.50 13.85
C ILE A 8 -12.83 37.03 12.46
N ALA A 9 -11.86 37.57 11.73
CA ALA A 9 -12.08 38.07 10.37
C ALA A 9 -12.08 36.96 9.32
N ARG A 10 -11.28 35.92 9.55
CA ARG A 10 -11.15 34.74 8.68
C ARG A 10 -10.55 33.57 9.46
N SER A 11 -10.87 32.34 9.10
CA SER A 11 -10.40 31.12 9.75
C SER A 11 -9.93 30.06 8.75
N CYS A 12 -8.91 29.31 9.13
CA CYS A 12 -8.37 28.23 8.33
C CYS A 12 -8.04 27.04 9.24
N SER A 13 -8.29 25.83 8.75
CA SER A 13 -7.87 24.59 9.42
C SER A 13 -6.81 23.86 8.61
N THR A 14 -6.02 23.03 9.29
CA THR A 14 -5.00 22.21 8.66
C THR A 14 -4.77 20.92 9.46
N GLY A 15 -3.85 20.07 8.99
CA GLY A 15 -3.53 18.79 9.61
C GLY A 15 -4.55 17.68 9.31
N TYR A 16 -4.35 16.51 9.92
CA TYR A 16 -5.17 15.31 9.68
C TYR A 16 -6.68 15.51 9.91
N GLY A 17 -7.04 16.43 10.82
CA GLY A 17 -8.41 16.76 11.17
C GLY A 17 -9.02 17.93 10.40
N GLU A 18 -8.32 18.50 9.40
CA GLU A 18 -8.72 19.72 8.68
C GLU A 18 -10.19 19.68 8.24
N SER A 19 -10.55 18.74 7.38
CA SER A 19 -11.89 18.67 6.80
C SER A 19 -13.01 18.43 7.83
N LEU A 20 -12.69 17.74 8.93
CA LEU A 20 -13.60 17.55 10.06
C LEU A 20 -13.87 18.88 10.77
N LEU A 21 -12.80 19.61 11.12
CA LEU A 21 -12.91 20.88 11.84
C LEU A 21 -13.55 21.97 10.97
N LYS A 22 -13.20 22.00 9.68
CA LYS A 22 -13.84 22.87 8.70
C LYS A 22 -15.35 22.63 8.65
N SER A 23 -15.78 21.37 8.61
CA SER A 23 -17.20 21.01 8.62
C SER A 23 -17.88 21.33 9.96
N ALA A 24 -17.21 21.06 11.07
CA ALA A 24 -17.73 21.27 12.42
C ALA A 24 -17.98 22.76 12.74
N PHE A 25 -17.00 23.61 12.42
CA PHE A 25 -17.01 25.03 12.78
C PHE A 25 -17.34 25.97 11.62
N CYS A 26 -17.67 25.42 10.45
CA CYS A 26 -17.91 26.20 9.22
C CYS A 26 -16.73 27.12 8.87
N LEU A 27 -15.50 26.65 9.09
CA LEU A 27 -14.30 27.46 8.83
C LEU A 27 -14.25 27.89 7.37
N ASP A 28 -13.73 29.09 7.13
CA ASP A 28 -13.74 29.69 5.79
C ASP A 28 -12.97 28.84 4.78
N GLU A 29 -11.89 28.22 5.25
CA GLU A 29 -11.00 27.44 4.42
C GLU A 29 -10.27 26.33 5.18
N GLY A 30 -9.62 25.49 4.38
CA GLY A 30 -8.75 24.43 4.83
C GLY A 30 -7.49 24.47 3.99
N GLU A 31 -6.36 24.13 4.61
CA GLU A 31 -5.06 24.17 3.96
C GLU A 31 -4.30 22.88 4.21
N VAL A 32 -3.53 22.44 3.22
CA VAL A 32 -2.69 21.27 3.34
C VAL A 32 -1.62 21.55 4.40
N GLU A 33 -1.45 20.61 5.34
CA GLU A 33 -0.50 20.73 6.46
C GLU A 33 0.90 21.14 6.03
N THR A 34 1.43 20.48 4.99
CA THR A 34 2.74 20.82 4.41
C THR A 34 2.86 22.31 4.06
N ILE A 35 1.82 22.88 3.44
CA ILE A 35 1.80 24.29 3.04
C ILE A 35 1.75 25.17 4.29
N ALA A 36 0.84 24.90 5.21
CA ALA A 36 0.75 25.65 6.46
C ALA A 36 2.08 25.67 7.23
N HIS A 37 2.71 24.51 7.39
CA HIS A 37 4.01 24.39 8.05
C HIS A 37 5.15 25.10 7.31
N CYS A 38 5.17 25.08 5.98
CA CYS A 38 6.18 25.83 5.20
C CYS A 38 5.93 27.34 5.27
N THR A 39 4.68 27.79 5.21
CA THR A 39 4.30 29.20 5.38
C THR A 39 4.71 29.72 6.76
N ALA A 40 4.50 28.91 7.81
CA ALA A 40 4.96 29.23 9.15
C ALA A 40 6.49 29.33 9.22
N ALA A 41 7.21 28.35 8.66
CA ALA A 41 8.66 28.36 8.64
C ALA A 41 9.23 29.60 7.93
N ALA A 42 8.70 29.94 6.76
CA ALA A 42 9.11 31.10 5.97
C ALA A 42 8.85 32.46 6.68
N PHE A 43 7.95 32.49 7.66
CA PHE A 43 7.74 33.67 8.51
C PHE A 43 8.89 33.88 9.50
N PHE A 44 9.45 32.81 10.06
CA PHE A 44 10.55 32.88 11.03
C PHE A 44 11.93 32.93 10.35
N ASP A 45 12.07 32.29 9.19
CA ASP A 45 13.27 32.35 8.36
C ASP A 45 12.85 32.50 6.89
N PRO A 46 12.90 33.73 6.32
CA PRO A 46 12.54 33.97 4.93
C PRO A 46 13.41 33.25 3.89
N GLU A 47 14.61 32.80 4.28
CA GLU A 47 15.55 32.09 3.42
C GLU A 47 15.47 30.56 3.58
N VAL A 48 14.49 30.06 4.35
CA VAL A 48 14.30 28.63 4.65
C VAL A 48 14.36 27.75 3.39
N ASP A 49 15.30 26.81 3.40
CA ASP A 49 15.48 25.81 2.35
C ASP A 49 15.16 24.38 2.85
N CYS A 50 15.02 24.19 4.16
CA CYS A 50 14.62 22.93 4.76
C CYS A 50 13.71 23.13 5.97
N VAL A 51 12.65 22.35 6.02
CA VAL A 51 11.70 22.30 7.12
C VAL A 51 11.62 20.88 7.64
N LEU A 52 12.01 20.67 8.90
CA LEU A 52 11.89 19.39 9.59
C LEU A 52 10.80 19.48 10.66
N ASP A 53 9.67 18.83 10.40
CA ASP A 53 8.55 18.70 11.32
C ASP A 53 8.55 17.30 11.97
N ILE A 54 8.66 17.22 13.29
CA ILE A 54 8.55 15.96 14.04
C ILE A 54 7.33 16.03 14.97
N GLY A 55 6.24 15.46 14.49
CA GLY A 55 4.98 15.36 15.20
C GLY A 55 4.93 14.19 16.19
N GLY A 56 3.72 13.93 16.71
CA GLY A 56 3.49 12.81 17.63
C GLY A 56 3.49 11.45 16.94
N GLN A 57 2.99 11.37 15.70
CA GLN A 57 2.77 10.11 14.98
C GLN A 57 3.65 9.97 13.75
N ASP A 58 4.01 11.08 13.12
CA ASP A 58 4.80 11.12 11.90
C ASP A 58 5.94 12.15 12.01
N MET A 59 6.78 12.14 10.98
CA MET A 59 7.75 13.20 10.75
C MET A 59 7.83 13.52 9.26
N LYS A 60 8.13 14.78 8.96
CA LYS A 60 8.14 15.34 7.61
C LYS A 60 9.40 16.17 7.43
N CYS A 61 10.12 15.92 6.35
CA CYS A 61 11.21 16.78 5.90
C CYS A 61 10.83 17.35 4.54
N VAL A 62 10.70 18.66 4.47
CA VAL A 62 10.33 19.39 3.25
C VAL A 62 11.52 20.23 2.82
N LYS A 63 11.97 20.05 1.57
CA LYS A 63 12.98 20.92 0.96
C LYS A 63 12.29 21.96 0.10
N LEU A 64 12.72 23.20 0.26
CA LEU A 64 12.19 24.36 -0.43
C LEU A 64 13.23 24.88 -1.43
N LYS A 65 12.75 25.31 -2.60
CA LYS A 65 13.56 25.96 -3.62
C LYS A 65 12.80 27.18 -4.13
N ASN A 66 13.40 28.36 -4.00
CA ASN A 66 12.77 29.64 -4.37
C ASN A 66 11.39 29.83 -3.71
N GLY A 67 11.27 29.49 -2.42
CA GLY A 67 10.02 29.61 -1.65
C GLY A 67 8.92 28.60 -2.03
N SER A 68 9.20 27.64 -2.91
CA SER A 68 8.27 26.58 -3.33
C SER A 68 8.74 25.21 -2.86
N VAL A 69 7.79 24.32 -2.57
CA VAL A 69 8.07 22.93 -2.17
C VAL A 69 8.67 22.17 -3.35
N ASP A 70 9.89 21.66 -3.18
CA ASP A 70 10.61 20.88 -4.18
C ASP A 70 10.49 19.38 -3.89
N THR A 71 10.83 18.99 -2.66
CA THR A 71 10.85 17.58 -2.24
C THR A 71 10.20 17.41 -0.87
N ILE A 72 9.37 16.38 -0.70
CA ILE A 72 8.75 16.02 0.57
C ILE A 72 9.13 14.58 0.92
N LEU A 73 9.68 14.38 2.11
CA LEU A 73 10.06 13.08 2.67
C LEU A 73 9.22 12.82 3.93
N LEU A 74 8.47 11.72 3.94
CA LEU A 74 7.51 11.38 4.99
C LEU A 74 7.84 10.01 5.58
N ASN A 75 7.63 9.88 6.89
CA ASN A 75 7.58 8.57 7.54
C ASN A 75 6.31 8.47 8.40
N GLU A 76 5.35 7.70 7.90
CA GLU A 76 4.07 7.46 8.56
C GLU A 76 4.01 6.09 9.27
N ALA A 77 4.91 5.16 8.92
CA ALA A 77 4.79 3.76 9.34
C ALA A 77 5.59 3.41 10.60
N CYS A 78 6.60 4.22 10.97
CA CYS A 78 7.54 3.86 12.02
C CYS A 78 7.46 4.79 13.24
N SER A 79 6.91 4.28 14.34
CA SER A 79 6.78 5.03 15.61
C SER A 79 8.12 5.29 16.33
N SER A 80 9.22 4.67 15.89
CA SER A 80 10.52 4.76 16.59
C SER A 80 11.19 6.13 16.52
N GLY A 81 10.61 7.08 15.78
CA GLY A 81 11.16 8.42 15.59
C GLY A 81 10.19 9.56 15.90
N CYS A 82 9.05 9.31 16.53
CA CYS A 82 8.00 10.31 16.72
C CYS A 82 7.78 10.64 18.20
N GLY A 83 7.16 11.79 18.50
CA GLY A 83 6.96 12.27 19.87
C GLY A 83 6.18 11.33 20.78
N SER A 84 5.22 10.56 20.23
CA SER A 84 4.45 9.57 21.01
C SER A 84 5.32 8.47 21.61
N PHE A 85 6.47 8.16 21.01
CA PHE A 85 7.41 7.20 21.59
C PHE A 85 8.07 7.75 22.85
N ILE A 86 8.53 9.01 22.81
CA ILE A 86 9.09 9.69 23.99
C ILE A 86 8.03 9.79 25.09
N GLU A 87 6.80 10.17 24.74
CA GLU A 87 5.69 10.31 25.69
C GLU A 87 5.33 8.97 26.35
N ASN A 88 5.11 7.91 25.57
CA ASN A 88 4.81 6.59 26.11
C ASN A 88 5.93 6.08 27.03
N PHE A 89 7.18 6.36 26.66
CA PHE A 89 8.33 5.97 27.45
C PHE A 89 8.41 6.74 28.77
N ALA A 90 8.24 8.07 28.73
CA ALA A 90 8.15 8.92 29.91
C ALA A 90 7.08 8.43 30.89
N ASN A 91 5.87 8.15 30.37
CA ASN A 91 4.76 7.64 31.16
C ASN A 91 5.09 6.29 31.83
N SER A 92 5.80 5.40 31.13
CA SER A 92 6.23 4.10 31.70
C SER A 92 7.21 4.23 32.86
N LEU A 93 7.95 5.35 32.93
CA LEU A 93 8.86 5.69 34.01
C LEU A 93 8.23 6.56 35.09
N GLY A 94 6.93 6.89 34.98
CA GLY A 94 6.23 7.75 35.93
C GLY A 94 6.52 9.25 35.75
N TYR A 95 7.02 9.67 34.58
CA TYR A 95 7.26 11.07 34.24
C TYR A 95 6.20 11.58 33.26
N SER A 96 5.91 12.87 33.31
CA SER A 96 5.28 13.56 32.18
C SER A 96 6.28 13.70 31.03
N ALA A 97 5.81 13.81 29.79
CA ALA A 97 6.67 14.03 28.63
C ALA A 97 7.57 15.28 28.80
N GLU A 98 7.01 16.37 29.35
CA GLU A 98 7.76 17.60 29.63
C GLU A 98 8.82 17.40 30.73
N GLY A 99 8.47 16.73 31.82
CA GLY A 99 9.42 16.43 32.90
C GLY A 99 10.57 15.56 32.40
N PHE A 100 10.25 14.52 31.63
CA PHE A 100 11.23 13.61 31.04
C PHE A 100 12.17 14.31 30.05
N ALA A 101 11.65 15.24 29.24
CA ALA A 101 12.44 16.06 28.34
C ALA A 101 13.44 16.97 29.08
N LYS A 102 13.04 17.56 30.22
CA LYS A 102 13.93 18.39 31.05
C LYS A 102 15.09 17.59 31.64
N GLU A 103 14.84 16.36 32.07
CA GLU A 103 15.89 15.47 32.60
C GLU A 103 17.01 15.20 31.60
N ALA A 104 16.71 15.09 30.30
CA ALA A 104 17.71 14.84 29.26
C ALA A 104 18.84 15.90 29.22
N LEU A 105 18.55 17.15 29.62
CA LEU A 105 19.51 18.26 29.58
C LEU A 105 20.66 18.10 30.58
N PHE A 106 20.46 17.31 31.62
CA PHE A 106 21.44 17.07 32.68
C PHE A 106 22.20 15.74 32.50
N ALA A 107 21.98 15.05 31.37
CA ALA A 107 22.66 13.80 31.04
C ALA A 107 24.17 14.02 30.92
N LYS A 108 24.96 13.16 31.58
CA LYS A 108 26.43 13.20 31.49
C LYS A 108 26.93 12.25 30.42
N ASN A 109 26.26 11.10 30.27
CA ASN A 109 26.64 10.03 29.37
C ASN A 109 25.41 9.51 28.62
N PRO A 110 24.90 10.23 27.60
CA PRO A 110 23.77 9.79 26.79
C PRO A 110 24.01 8.40 26.21
N ILE A 111 23.03 7.49 26.38
CA ILE A 111 23.18 6.08 25.98
C ILE A 111 22.79 5.91 24.52
N ASP A 112 23.56 5.11 23.78
CA ASP A 112 23.15 4.72 22.43
C ASP A 112 22.11 3.61 22.48
N LEU A 113 20.85 3.97 22.27
CA LEU A 113 19.74 3.02 22.22
C LEU A 113 19.53 2.44 20.81
N GLY A 114 20.30 2.91 19.82
CA GLY A 114 20.18 2.53 18.41
C GLY A 114 19.02 3.23 17.69
N THR A 115 18.78 2.84 16.43
CA THR A 115 17.74 3.41 15.54
C THR A 115 16.70 2.39 15.09
N ARG A 116 16.60 1.26 15.80
CA ARG A 116 15.74 0.13 15.48
C ARG A 116 14.30 0.37 15.97
N CYS A 117 13.39 -0.54 15.62
CA CYS A 117 11.99 -0.53 16.06
C CYS A 117 11.85 -0.31 17.58
N THR A 118 10.79 0.40 17.99
CA THR A 118 10.44 0.72 19.40
C THR A 118 10.48 -0.51 20.31
N VAL A 119 10.12 -1.69 19.80
CA VAL A 119 10.18 -2.96 20.53
C VAL A 119 11.61 -3.28 20.99
N PHE A 120 12.60 -3.13 20.12
CA PHE A 120 14.00 -3.37 20.47
C PHE A 120 14.57 -2.27 21.35
N MET A 121 14.17 -1.02 21.12
CA MET A 121 14.59 0.09 21.97
C MET A 121 14.11 -0.09 23.42
N ASN A 122 12.87 -0.53 23.64
CA ASN A 122 12.39 -0.84 24.99
C ASN A 122 13.25 -1.90 25.69
N SER A 123 13.72 -2.92 24.97
CA SER A 123 14.64 -3.92 25.52
C SER A 123 16.00 -3.30 25.86
N ASN A 124 16.53 -2.45 24.99
CA ASN A 124 17.80 -1.75 25.23
C ASN A 124 17.72 -0.82 26.45
N VAL A 125 16.61 -0.10 26.63
CA VAL A 125 16.46 0.77 27.81
C VAL A 125 16.38 -0.06 29.09
N LYS A 126 15.62 -1.16 29.11
CA LYS A 126 15.58 -2.07 30.27
C LYS A 126 16.96 -2.61 30.61
N GLN A 127 17.77 -2.91 29.58
CA GLN A 127 19.14 -3.36 29.77
C GLN A 127 20.01 -2.23 30.36
N ALA A 128 19.93 -1.03 29.80
CA ALA A 128 20.65 0.14 30.31
C ALA A 128 20.29 0.44 31.78
N GLN A 129 19.01 0.33 32.16
CA GLN A 129 18.58 0.48 33.55
C GLN A 129 19.24 -0.55 34.50
N LYS A 130 19.37 -1.81 34.07
CA LYS A 130 20.08 -2.85 34.83
C LYS A 130 21.57 -2.56 34.98
N GLU A 131 22.16 -1.87 34.00
CA GLU A 131 23.56 -1.45 33.99
C GLU A 131 23.79 -0.16 34.78
N GLY A 132 22.77 0.38 35.45
CA GLY A 132 22.89 1.55 36.32
C GLY A 132 22.72 2.89 35.60
N ALA A 133 22.18 2.88 34.38
CA ALA A 133 21.87 4.09 33.64
C ALA A 133 20.88 5.00 34.38
N THR A 134 21.17 6.30 34.37
CA THR A 134 20.27 7.30 34.93
C THR A 134 19.12 7.62 33.98
N VAL A 135 18.02 8.17 34.50
CA VAL A 135 16.87 8.61 33.69
C VAL A 135 17.30 9.72 32.73
N GLN A 136 18.21 10.59 33.15
CA GLN A 136 18.78 11.64 32.32
C GLN A 136 19.50 11.06 31.10
N ASP A 137 20.39 10.08 31.32
CA ASP A 137 21.18 9.45 30.25
C ASP A 137 20.30 8.68 29.26
N ILE A 138 19.23 8.04 29.75
CA ILE A 138 18.21 7.36 28.93
C ILE A 138 17.42 8.37 28.10
N SER A 139 16.94 9.45 28.72
CA SER A 139 16.13 10.48 28.06
C SER A 139 16.92 11.17 26.94
N ALA A 140 18.18 11.52 27.21
CA ALA A 140 19.08 12.03 26.19
C ALA A 140 19.32 11.00 25.08
N GLY A 141 19.55 9.73 25.43
CA GLY A 141 19.72 8.64 24.46
C GLY A 141 18.53 8.52 23.49
N LEU A 142 17.30 8.65 24.00
CA LEU A 142 16.08 8.63 23.18
C LEU A 142 16.00 9.84 22.24
N ALA A 143 16.38 11.03 22.69
CA ALA A 143 16.46 12.21 21.83
C ALA A 143 17.43 12.00 20.65
N TYR A 144 18.61 11.43 20.92
CA TYR A 144 19.55 11.04 19.87
C TYR A 144 18.96 9.98 18.92
N SER A 145 18.28 8.96 19.44
CA SER A 145 17.66 7.91 18.63
C SER A 145 16.60 8.46 17.67
N VAL A 146 15.75 9.39 18.14
CA VAL A 146 14.72 10.04 17.31
C VAL A 146 15.36 10.81 16.15
N ILE A 147 16.36 11.64 16.43
CA ILE A 147 17.06 12.41 15.38
C ILE A 147 17.83 11.49 14.42
N LYS A 148 18.56 10.49 14.92
CA LYS A 148 19.27 9.54 14.05
C LYS A 148 18.29 8.79 13.13
N ASN A 149 17.09 8.47 13.61
CA ASN A 149 16.04 7.87 12.79
C ASN A 149 15.57 8.84 11.70
N ALA A 150 15.26 10.09 12.07
CA ALA A 150 14.84 11.12 11.12
C ALA A 150 15.88 11.35 10.01
N LEU A 151 17.13 11.61 10.38
CA LEU A 151 18.19 11.93 9.41
C LEU A 151 18.57 10.73 8.54
N TYR A 152 18.82 9.55 9.12
CA TYR A 152 19.43 8.45 8.37
C TYR A 152 18.45 7.43 7.80
N LYS A 153 17.23 7.33 8.34
CA LYS A 153 16.23 6.36 7.86
C LYS A 153 15.14 7.02 7.03
N VAL A 154 14.66 8.18 7.47
CA VAL A 154 13.59 8.89 6.76
C VAL A 154 14.17 9.75 5.65
N ILE A 155 15.06 10.68 6.01
CA ILE A 155 15.68 11.61 5.05
C ILE A 155 16.74 10.88 4.20
N LYS A 156 17.30 9.77 4.71
CA LYS A 156 18.38 9.00 4.09
C LYS A 156 19.57 9.90 3.73
N LEU A 157 19.88 10.80 4.65
CA LEU A 157 20.95 11.77 4.49
C LEU A 157 22.29 11.03 4.34
N ALA A 158 22.97 11.25 3.21
CA ALA A 158 24.31 10.72 2.96
C ALA A 158 25.36 11.70 3.46
N ASP A 159 25.16 12.99 3.21
CA ASP A 159 26.00 14.10 3.68
C ASP A 159 25.14 15.12 4.44
N PRO A 160 25.52 15.55 5.66
CA PRO A 160 24.90 16.67 6.36
C PRO A 160 24.64 17.93 5.52
N ALA A 161 25.53 18.25 4.57
CA ALA A 161 25.39 19.40 3.69
C ALA A 161 24.16 19.31 2.76
N ASP A 162 23.64 18.10 2.52
CA ASP A 162 22.45 17.89 1.70
C ASP A 162 21.18 18.41 2.38
N LEU A 163 21.20 18.66 3.70
CA LEU A 163 20.01 19.05 4.44
C LEU A 163 19.57 20.48 4.07
N GLY A 164 20.50 21.37 3.76
CA GLY A 164 20.24 22.78 3.50
C GLY A 164 21.08 23.68 4.41
N ARG A 165 20.96 24.99 4.22
CA ARG A 165 21.63 26.00 5.06
C ARG A 165 20.67 26.69 6.02
N HIS A 166 19.42 26.88 5.61
CA HIS A 166 18.40 27.59 6.36
C HIS A 166 17.35 26.59 6.80
N ILE A 167 17.60 25.99 7.96
CA ILE A 167 16.81 24.87 8.46
C ILE A 167 15.91 25.36 9.59
N VAL A 168 14.61 25.21 9.41
CA VAL A 168 13.61 25.40 10.46
C VAL A 168 13.16 24.04 10.99
N VAL A 169 13.30 23.84 12.29
CA VAL A 169 12.79 22.64 12.97
C VAL A 169 11.52 22.97 13.76
N GLN A 170 10.54 22.09 13.70
CA GLN A 170 9.21 22.32 14.26
C GLN A 170 8.47 21.01 14.59
N GLY A 171 7.28 21.12 15.18
CA GLY A 171 6.50 20.01 15.70
C GLY A 171 6.67 19.86 17.21
N GLY A 172 5.70 19.23 17.86
CA GLY A 172 5.63 19.15 19.33
C GLY A 172 6.84 18.44 19.96
N THR A 173 7.56 17.62 19.20
CA THR A 173 8.76 16.94 19.68
C THR A 173 9.91 17.92 19.94
N PHE A 174 9.95 19.08 19.27
CA PHE A 174 10.98 20.10 19.48
C PHE A 174 10.73 21.00 20.70
N TYR A 175 9.62 20.83 21.43
CA TYR A 175 9.54 21.33 22.81
C TYR A 175 10.58 20.66 23.72
N ASN A 176 11.03 19.45 23.36
CA ASN A 176 12.15 18.81 23.99
C ASN A 176 13.48 19.42 23.47
N GLN A 177 14.07 20.32 24.25
CA GLN A 177 15.33 20.98 23.91
C GLN A 177 16.50 20.00 23.72
N ALA A 178 16.45 18.80 24.32
CA ALA A 178 17.47 17.78 24.06
C ALA A 178 17.35 17.19 22.65
N VAL A 179 16.15 17.16 22.06
CA VAL A 179 15.92 16.75 20.66
C VAL A 179 16.50 17.79 19.72
N LEU A 180 16.23 19.08 19.95
CA LEU A 180 16.85 20.17 19.20
C LEU A 180 18.37 20.06 19.28
N ARG A 181 18.93 19.92 20.49
CA ARG A 181 20.38 19.86 20.66
C ARG A 181 21.01 18.62 20.05
N ALA A 182 20.33 17.49 20.09
CA ALA A 182 20.77 16.27 19.41
C ALA A 182 20.78 16.46 17.89
N PHE A 183 19.76 17.13 17.33
CA PHE A 183 19.69 17.49 15.92
C PHE A 183 20.90 18.33 15.50
N GLU A 184 21.15 19.44 16.18
CA GLU A 184 22.28 20.33 15.83
C GLU A 184 23.63 19.62 15.88
N LYS A 185 23.83 18.77 16.90
CA LYS A 185 25.07 18.00 17.05
C LYS A 185 25.26 16.93 15.97
N ILE A 186 24.20 16.24 15.55
CA ILE A 186 24.29 15.17 14.55
C ILE A 186 24.37 15.77 13.14
N ALA A 187 23.56 16.79 12.86
CA ALA A 187 23.52 17.45 11.56
C ALA A 187 24.68 18.46 11.38
N GLY A 188 25.36 18.87 12.45
CA GLY A 188 26.48 19.81 12.36
C GLY A 188 26.07 21.23 11.95
N VAL A 189 24.83 21.61 12.24
CA VAL A 189 24.20 22.89 11.88
C VAL A 189 23.46 23.47 13.07
N GLU A 190 23.32 24.80 13.12
CA GLU A 190 22.38 25.46 14.02
C GLU A 190 21.05 25.65 13.27
N ALA A 191 19.94 25.27 13.91
CA ALA A 191 18.62 25.35 13.29
C ALA A 191 17.75 26.40 13.97
N THR A 192 16.89 27.04 13.19
CA THR A 192 15.85 27.92 13.71
C THR A 192 14.74 27.07 14.31
N CYS A 193 14.56 27.13 15.63
CA CYS A 193 13.47 26.46 16.34
C CYS A 193 12.60 27.50 17.04
N PRO A 194 11.41 27.84 16.49
CA PRO A 194 10.51 28.78 17.14
C PRO A 194 10.00 28.25 18.49
N ASP A 195 9.77 29.15 19.47
CA ASP A 195 9.18 28.81 20.77
C ASP A 195 7.77 28.22 20.65
N ILE A 196 7.13 28.43 19.51
CA ILE A 196 5.81 27.91 19.15
C ILE A 196 5.88 26.65 18.26
N SER A 197 7.02 25.95 18.23
CA SER A 197 7.29 24.80 17.36
C SER A 197 6.13 23.78 17.25
N GLY A 198 5.45 23.47 18.36
CA GLY A 198 4.32 22.53 18.37
C GLY A 198 3.00 23.02 17.79
N ILE A 199 2.84 24.32 17.51
CA ILE A 199 1.61 24.91 16.95
C ILE A 199 1.84 25.58 15.59
N MET A 200 2.98 25.32 14.96
CA MET A 200 3.37 25.97 13.71
C MET A 200 2.38 25.74 12.57
N GLY A 201 1.76 24.56 12.46
CA GLY A 201 0.70 24.32 11.48
C GLY A 201 -0.49 25.28 11.66
N ALA A 202 -0.94 25.48 12.90
CA ALA A 202 -2.02 26.43 13.21
C ALA A 202 -1.60 27.88 12.93
N PHE A 203 -0.35 28.25 13.24
CA PHE A 203 0.20 29.56 12.94
C PHE A 203 0.25 29.82 11.42
N GLY A 204 0.72 28.83 10.65
CA GLY A 204 0.74 28.88 9.19
C GLY A 204 -0.65 28.99 8.58
N ALA A 205 -1.62 28.22 9.07
CA ALA A 205 -3.01 28.33 8.66
C ALA A 205 -3.58 29.74 8.94
N ALA A 206 -3.22 30.35 10.09
CA ALA A 206 -3.61 31.72 10.40
C ALA A 206 -2.95 32.76 9.46
N LEU A 207 -1.70 32.56 9.05
CA LEU A 207 -1.04 33.40 8.06
C LEU A 207 -1.73 33.31 6.68
N VAL A 208 -2.08 32.10 6.25
CA VAL A 208 -2.82 31.86 5.00
C VAL A 208 -4.21 32.51 5.05
N ALA A 209 -4.93 32.36 6.17
CA ALA A 209 -6.20 33.03 6.39
C ALA A 209 -6.07 34.56 6.32
N ARG A 210 -4.98 35.12 6.90
CA ARG A 210 -4.71 36.56 6.85
C ARG A 210 -4.41 37.05 5.43
N GLU A 211 -3.64 36.29 4.65
CA GLU A 211 -3.28 36.63 3.28
C GLU A 211 -4.52 36.64 2.35
N ARG A 212 -5.41 35.67 2.53
CA ARG A 212 -6.62 35.51 1.69
C ARG A 212 -7.79 36.42 2.11
N TYR A 213 -7.64 37.17 3.20
CA TYR A 213 -8.64 38.14 3.64
C TYR A 213 -8.58 39.41 2.78
N HIS A 214 -9.69 39.68 2.08
CA HIS A 214 -9.88 40.87 1.24
C HIS A 214 -11.16 41.64 1.62
N GLY A 215 -11.58 41.55 2.88
CA GLY A 215 -12.79 42.21 3.39
C GLY A 215 -14.07 41.38 3.32
N GLN A 216 -13.99 40.07 3.06
CA GLN A 216 -15.15 39.19 3.02
C GLN A 216 -15.69 38.92 4.44
N GLU A 217 -16.98 38.63 4.57
CA GLU A 217 -17.55 38.11 5.82
C GLU A 217 -17.15 36.66 6.04
N SER A 218 -16.83 36.30 7.29
CA SER A 218 -16.46 34.92 7.64
C SER A 218 -17.71 34.03 7.73
N THR A 219 -17.62 32.80 7.20
CA THR A 219 -18.63 31.74 7.37
C THR A 219 -18.47 30.98 8.68
N THR A 220 -17.40 31.26 9.44
CA THR A 220 -17.10 30.62 10.71
C THR A 220 -18.26 30.80 11.69
N LEU A 221 -18.62 29.74 12.41
CA LEU A 221 -19.62 29.84 13.45
C LEU A 221 -19.24 30.90 14.50
N PRO A 222 -20.22 31.62 15.07
CA PRO A 222 -19.98 32.49 16.22
C PRO A 222 -19.25 31.76 17.35
N LEU A 223 -18.38 32.45 18.08
CA LEU A 223 -17.57 31.82 19.13
C LEU A 223 -18.42 31.06 20.16
N ASN A 224 -19.57 31.60 20.55
CA ASN A 224 -20.49 30.94 21.47
C ASN A 224 -21.03 29.61 20.91
N ASP A 225 -21.28 29.54 19.59
CA ASP A 225 -21.75 28.32 18.94
C ASP A 225 -20.63 27.28 18.82
N ILE A 226 -19.38 27.72 18.61
CA ILE A 226 -18.19 26.86 18.64
C ILE A 226 -18.02 26.25 20.03
N LEU A 227 -18.07 27.07 21.09
CA LEU A 227 -17.88 26.62 22.48
C LEU A 227 -18.98 25.67 22.96
N ASN A 228 -20.21 25.82 22.44
CA ASN A 228 -21.35 24.99 22.78
C ASN A 228 -21.63 23.88 21.74
N LEU A 229 -20.75 23.67 20.75
CA LEU A 229 -20.97 22.71 19.69
C LEU A 229 -20.99 21.28 20.26
N THR A 230 -22.11 20.60 20.09
CA THR A 230 -22.23 19.16 20.34
C THR A 230 -22.27 18.40 19.02
N TYR A 231 -21.94 17.11 19.03
CA TYR A 231 -22.04 16.25 17.85
C TYR A 231 -22.44 14.83 18.24
N THR A 232 -23.03 14.12 17.28
CA THR A 232 -23.33 12.69 17.44
C THR A 232 -22.53 11.90 16.42
N THR A 233 -21.93 10.79 16.86
CA THR A 233 -21.17 9.88 16.00
C THR A 233 -21.95 8.59 15.80
N SER A 234 -21.95 8.09 14.56
CA SER A 234 -22.51 6.78 14.22
C SER A 234 -21.59 6.06 13.24
N THR A 235 -21.58 4.74 13.26
CA THR A 235 -20.81 3.93 12.32
C THR A 235 -21.72 3.16 11.38
N THR A 236 -21.29 2.99 10.14
CA THR A 236 -21.99 2.17 9.15
C THR A 236 -21.00 1.52 8.19
N ARG A 237 -21.44 0.57 7.37
CA ARG A 237 -20.60 0.00 6.31
C ARG A 237 -21.09 0.48 4.95
N CYS A 238 -20.16 1.01 4.16
CA CYS A 238 -20.44 1.45 2.79
C CYS A 238 -20.95 0.27 1.95
N GLY A 239 -22.05 0.47 1.21
CA GLY A 239 -22.61 -0.52 0.28
C GLY A 239 -22.11 -0.38 -1.17
N GLY A 240 -21.21 0.57 -1.46
CA GLY A 240 -20.87 0.98 -2.83
C GLY A 240 -19.90 0.06 -3.60
N CYS A 241 -19.21 -0.86 -2.92
CA CYS A 241 -18.33 -1.88 -3.52
C CYS A 241 -18.01 -3.00 -2.51
N SER A 242 -17.25 -4.01 -2.95
CA SER A 242 -16.81 -5.15 -2.15
C SER A 242 -15.97 -4.77 -0.92
N ASN A 243 -15.28 -3.62 -0.93
CA ASN A 243 -14.44 -3.19 0.20
C ASN A 243 -15.25 -2.92 1.49
N ARG A 244 -16.56 -2.65 1.38
CA ARG A 244 -17.48 -2.40 2.52
C ARG A 244 -16.86 -1.56 3.65
N CYS A 245 -16.26 -0.42 3.26
CA CYS A 245 -15.52 0.48 4.15
C CYS A 245 -16.33 0.74 5.43
N MET A 246 -15.68 0.68 6.60
CA MET A 246 -16.29 1.13 7.84
C MET A 246 -16.28 2.65 7.85
N LEU A 247 -17.46 3.24 7.77
CA LEU A 247 -17.66 4.68 7.74
C LEU A 247 -18.00 5.17 9.15
N THR A 248 -17.38 6.27 9.55
CA THR A 248 -17.74 7.03 10.76
C THR A 248 -18.41 8.32 10.33
N ILE A 249 -19.65 8.51 10.73
CA ILE A 249 -20.49 9.67 10.40
C ILE A 249 -20.63 10.54 11.65
N ASN A 250 -20.02 11.72 11.62
CA ASN A 250 -20.21 12.77 12.61
C ASN A 250 -21.34 13.69 12.12
N LYS A 251 -22.38 13.89 12.93
CA LYS A 251 -23.49 14.82 12.65
C LYS A 251 -23.41 15.99 13.62
N PHE A 252 -23.47 17.20 13.07
CA PHE A 252 -23.45 18.46 13.80
C PHE A 252 -24.82 19.15 13.76
N PRO A 253 -25.10 20.09 14.67
CA PRO A 253 -26.26 20.96 14.63
C PRO A 253 -26.41 21.65 13.28
N GLY A 254 -27.65 21.80 12.81
CA GLY A 254 -27.97 22.34 11.49
C GLY A 254 -27.88 21.34 10.34
N GLY A 255 -27.88 20.03 10.63
CA GLY A 255 -27.95 18.97 9.61
C GLY A 255 -26.63 18.68 8.87
N ARG A 256 -25.56 19.40 9.24
CA ARG A 256 -24.21 19.19 8.71
C ARG A 256 -23.68 17.82 9.12
N ARG A 257 -22.96 17.15 8.23
CA ARG A 257 -22.35 15.85 8.48
C ARG A 257 -20.95 15.78 7.89
N HIS A 258 -20.07 15.07 8.58
CA HIS A 258 -18.74 14.73 8.09
C HIS A 258 -18.55 13.21 8.15
N VAL A 259 -18.10 12.62 7.06
CA VAL A 259 -17.94 11.16 6.92
C VAL A 259 -16.47 10.84 6.73
N THR A 260 -15.96 9.94 7.57
CA THR A 260 -14.58 9.42 7.50
C THR A 260 -14.58 7.90 7.36
N GLY A 261 -13.42 7.32 7.07
CA GLY A 261 -13.26 5.87 6.88
C GLY A 261 -13.65 5.37 5.48
N ASN A 262 -14.11 6.25 4.59
CA ASN A 262 -14.30 5.96 3.17
C ASN A 262 -12.96 5.96 2.43
N ARG A 263 -12.79 5.02 1.49
CA ARG A 263 -11.64 5.00 0.55
C ARG A 263 -11.92 5.69 -0.79
N CYS A 264 -13.16 6.09 -1.02
CA CYS A 264 -13.61 6.77 -2.24
C CYS A 264 -14.77 7.71 -1.92
N GLU A 265 -15.16 8.52 -2.90
CA GLU A 265 -16.20 9.54 -2.75
C GLU A 265 -17.62 8.96 -2.61
N LYS A 266 -17.84 7.71 -3.06
CA LYS A 266 -19.13 7.02 -2.90
C LYS A 266 -19.59 6.96 -1.44
N GLY A 267 -18.63 6.83 -0.51
CA GLY A 267 -18.91 6.81 0.93
C GLY A 267 -19.43 8.16 1.48
N LEU A 268 -19.21 9.25 0.74
CA LEU A 268 -19.67 10.60 1.10
C LEU A 268 -21.09 10.91 0.61
N GLY A 269 -21.70 9.98 -0.15
CA GLY A 269 -23.00 10.17 -0.78
C GLY A 269 -22.94 10.87 -2.15
N GLY A 270 -21.75 11.07 -2.71
CA GLY A 270 -21.58 11.49 -4.09
C GLY A 270 -22.07 10.38 -5.03
N THR A 271 -23.09 10.67 -5.83
CA THR A 271 -23.35 9.90 -7.04
C THR A 271 -22.15 10.12 -7.95
N GLY A 272 -21.37 9.08 -8.24
CA GLY A 272 -20.30 9.17 -9.24
C GLY A 272 -20.92 9.44 -10.61
N THR A 273 -21.13 10.72 -10.92
CA THR A 273 -21.74 11.22 -12.17
C THR A 273 -20.68 11.55 -13.22
N GLY A 274 -19.40 11.34 -12.91
CA GLY A 274 -18.31 11.46 -13.87
C GLY A 274 -18.32 10.33 -14.90
N ARG A 275 -17.88 10.65 -16.11
CA ARG A 275 -17.46 9.65 -17.10
C ARG A 275 -16.43 8.71 -16.43
N LYS A 276 -16.59 7.40 -16.62
CA LYS A 276 -15.61 6.42 -16.15
C LYS A 276 -14.58 6.18 -17.24
N GLY A 277 -13.32 6.21 -16.87
CA GLY A 277 -12.24 5.76 -17.75
C GLY A 277 -12.32 4.26 -18.01
N PRO A 278 -11.73 3.77 -19.12
CA PRO A 278 -11.65 2.35 -19.41
C PRO A 278 -10.82 1.62 -18.34
N ASN A 279 -11.21 0.38 -18.02
CA ASN A 279 -10.53 -0.44 -17.01
C ASN A 279 -10.09 -1.78 -17.60
N VAL A 280 -8.85 -1.83 -18.09
CA VAL A 280 -8.25 -3.03 -18.71
C VAL A 280 -8.01 -4.12 -17.67
N MET A 281 -7.76 -3.79 -16.40
CA MET A 281 -7.66 -4.80 -15.33
C MET A 281 -8.97 -5.59 -15.16
N ALA A 282 -10.12 -4.92 -15.19
CA ALA A 282 -11.42 -5.58 -15.10
C ALA A 282 -11.69 -6.48 -16.32
N TYR A 283 -11.31 -6.01 -17.53
CA TYR A 283 -11.36 -6.83 -18.73
C TYR A 283 -10.46 -8.06 -18.63
N LYS A 284 -9.19 -7.89 -18.23
CA LYS A 284 -8.22 -8.97 -18.05
C LYS A 284 -8.73 -10.02 -17.06
N LEU A 285 -9.25 -9.61 -15.91
CA LEU A 285 -9.82 -10.54 -14.92
C LEU A 285 -10.96 -11.38 -15.52
N LYS A 286 -11.87 -10.76 -16.29
CA LYS A 286 -12.91 -11.51 -17.00
C LYS A 286 -12.29 -12.45 -18.02
N ARG A 287 -11.44 -11.93 -18.90
CA ARG A 287 -10.81 -12.68 -20.00
C ARG A 287 -10.03 -13.90 -19.51
N MET A 288 -9.35 -13.79 -18.37
CA MET A 288 -8.56 -14.88 -17.80
C MET A 288 -9.43 -16.01 -17.24
N PHE A 289 -10.69 -15.78 -16.86
CA PHE A 289 -11.52 -16.78 -16.15
C PHE A 289 -12.87 -17.08 -16.81
N ASP A 290 -13.22 -16.45 -17.94
CA ASP A 290 -14.47 -16.66 -18.67
C ASP A 290 -14.44 -17.95 -19.53
N TYR A 291 -14.18 -19.07 -18.86
CA TYR A 291 -14.14 -20.41 -19.47
C TYR A 291 -15.21 -21.28 -18.84
N PRO A 292 -16.33 -21.53 -19.53
CA PRO A 292 -17.38 -22.38 -18.99
C PRO A 292 -16.89 -23.82 -18.82
N PRO A 293 -17.29 -24.50 -17.73
CA PRO A 293 -16.95 -25.89 -17.51
C PRO A 293 -17.63 -26.80 -18.54
N LEU A 294 -17.00 -27.94 -18.84
CA LEU A 294 -17.61 -28.97 -19.68
C LEU A 294 -18.84 -29.56 -18.99
N GLU A 295 -20.01 -29.52 -19.65
CA GLU A 295 -21.27 -30.02 -19.07
C GLU A 295 -21.28 -31.55 -18.94
N ASN A 296 -20.80 -32.26 -19.96
CA ASN A 296 -20.77 -33.72 -20.03
C ASN A 296 -19.32 -34.24 -20.06
N PRO A 297 -18.64 -34.33 -18.90
CA PRO A 297 -17.25 -34.80 -18.85
C PRO A 297 -17.15 -36.30 -19.07
N THR A 298 -16.18 -36.71 -19.88
CA THR A 298 -15.84 -38.13 -20.11
C THR A 298 -14.79 -38.65 -19.13
N ARG A 299 -14.01 -37.74 -18.50
CA ARG A 299 -12.91 -38.10 -17.59
C ARG A 299 -13.09 -37.60 -16.15
N GLY A 300 -14.27 -37.10 -15.81
CA GLY A 300 -14.61 -36.67 -14.45
C GLY A 300 -14.27 -35.20 -14.16
N VAL A 301 -14.06 -34.88 -12.89
CA VAL A 301 -13.95 -33.50 -12.37
C VAL A 301 -12.54 -33.22 -11.85
N ILE A 302 -11.98 -32.05 -12.19
CA ILE A 302 -10.71 -31.55 -11.67
C ILE A 302 -10.93 -30.16 -11.07
N GLY A 303 -10.50 -29.98 -9.81
CA GLY A 303 -10.47 -28.70 -9.14
C GLY A 303 -9.22 -27.90 -9.49
N ILE A 304 -9.38 -26.60 -9.74
CA ILE A 304 -8.25 -25.66 -9.89
C ILE A 304 -8.47 -24.49 -8.91
N PRO A 305 -7.51 -24.21 -8.02
CA PRO A 305 -7.61 -23.06 -7.13
C PRO A 305 -7.32 -21.77 -7.91
N ARG A 306 -8.14 -20.73 -7.73
CA ARG A 306 -8.00 -19.41 -8.37
C ARG A 306 -6.95 -18.58 -7.63
N VAL A 307 -5.69 -18.93 -7.79
CA VAL A 307 -4.59 -18.31 -7.03
C VAL A 307 -3.35 -18.07 -7.86
N LEU A 308 -2.51 -17.15 -7.39
CA LEU A 308 -1.15 -16.94 -7.90
C LEU A 308 -1.12 -16.84 -9.44
N ASN A 309 -0.32 -17.68 -10.12
CA ASN A 309 -0.19 -17.65 -11.57
C ASN A 309 -1.42 -18.18 -12.32
N MET A 310 -2.47 -18.67 -11.66
CA MET A 310 -3.74 -18.94 -12.35
C MET A 310 -4.38 -17.66 -12.89
N TYR A 311 -4.05 -16.50 -12.31
CA TYR A 311 -4.41 -15.20 -12.87
C TYR A 311 -3.68 -14.84 -14.18
N GLU A 312 -2.75 -15.68 -14.62
CA GLU A 312 -2.07 -15.58 -15.91
C GLU A 312 -2.35 -16.81 -16.80
N ASN A 313 -2.24 -18.02 -16.23
CA ASN A 313 -2.13 -19.27 -16.98
C ASN A 313 -3.45 -20.08 -17.02
N TYR A 314 -4.54 -19.59 -16.44
CA TYR A 314 -5.82 -20.32 -16.44
C TYR A 314 -6.40 -20.57 -17.85
N PRO A 315 -6.29 -19.67 -18.85
CA PRO A 315 -6.64 -19.95 -20.24
C PRO A 315 -6.06 -21.28 -20.77
N PHE A 316 -4.78 -21.52 -20.50
CA PHE A 316 -4.10 -22.76 -20.83
C PHE A 316 -4.76 -23.94 -20.10
N TRP A 317 -4.89 -23.88 -18.77
CA TRP A 317 -5.38 -25.01 -17.97
C TRP A 317 -6.84 -25.37 -18.23
N ALA A 318 -7.71 -24.36 -18.35
CA ALA A 318 -9.12 -24.57 -18.67
C ALA A 318 -9.28 -25.27 -20.02
N THR A 319 -8.51 -24.82 -21.03
CA THR A 319 -8.54 -25.42 -22.37
C THR A 319 -7.96 -26.82 -22.37
N PHE A 320 -6.78 -27.01 -21.77
CA PHE A 320 -6.09 -28.29 -21.69
C PHE A 320 -6.97 -29.39 -21.10
N PHE A 321 -7.56 -29.15 -19.92
CA PHE A 321 -8.40 -30.16 -19.27
C PHE A 321 -9.74 -30.36 -19.99
N ARG A 322 -10.32 -29.31 -20.59
CA ARG A 322 -11.52 -29.45 -21.41
C ARG A 322 -11.28 -30.31 -22.64
N GLU A 323 -10.17 -30.10 -23.35
CA GLU A 323 -9.78 -30.90 -24.52
C GLU A 323 -9.52 -32.37 -24.16
N LEU A 324 -9.03 -32.62 -22.95
CA LEU A 324 -8.92 -33.97 -22.38
C LEU A 324 -10.25 -34.51 -21.83
N GLY A 325 -11.37 -33.79 -21.94
CA GLY A 325 -12.69 -34.27 -21.51
C GLY A 325 -12.95 -34.22 -20.01
N PHE A 326 -12.19 -33.44 -19.25
CA PHE A 326 -12.46 -33.16 -17.85
C PHE A 326 -13.39 -31.95 -17.68
N ARG A 327 -14.21 -31.99 -16.63
CA ARG A 327 -14.92 -30.81 -16.13
C ARG A 327 -14.05 -30.09 -15.11
N VAL A 328 -13.66 -28.86 -15.43
CA VAL A 328 -12.88 -28.02 -14.52
C VAL A 328 -13.82 -27.31 -13.53
N VAL A 329 -13.54 -27.46 -12.24
CA VAL A 329 -14.17 -26.69 -11.16
C VAL A 329 -13.16 -25.67 -10.65
N LEU A 330 -13.40 -24.40 -10.95
CA LEU A 330 -12.57 -23.30 -10.48
C LEU A 330 -13.13 -22.76 -9.16
N SER A 331 -12.26 -22.60 -8.17
CA SER A 331 -12.67 -21.97 -6.90
C SER A 331 -13.20 -20.53 -7.11
N PRO A 332 -14.05 -19.99 -6.22
CA PRO A 332 -14.77 -18.74 -6.44
C PRO A 332 -13.85 -17.52 -6.40
N LYS A 333 -14.42 -16.32 -6.54
CA LYS A 333 -13.64 -15.08 -6.38
C LYS A 333 -13.22 -14.97 -4.92
N SER A 334 -11.97 -14.57 -4.71
CA SER A 334 -11.40 -14.34 -3.40
C SER A 334 -12.27 -13.34 -2.64
N ASN A 335 -12.40 -13.61 -1.34
CA ASN A 335 -13.02 -12.73 -0.39
C ASN A 335 -12.53 -13.16 1.01
N ARG A 336 -12.81 -12.32 2.00
CA ARG A 336 -12.43 -12.59 3.39
C ARG A 336 -12.90 -13.96 3.92
N LYS A 337 -14.07 -14.47 3.53
CA LYS A 337 -14.53 -15.81 3.98
C LYS A 337 -13.66 -16.92 3.40
N ILE A 338 -13.23 -16.80 2.14
CA ILE A 338 -12.29 -17.75 1.54
C ILE A 338 -10.96 -17.72 2.30
N TYR A 339 -10.42 -16.52 2.59
CA TYR A 339 -9.22 -16.40 3.42
C TYR A 339 -9.38 -17.12 4.77
N GLU A 340 -10.50 -16.86 5.47
CA GLU A 340 -10.81 -17.44 6.78
C GLU A 340 -10.90 -18.98 6.75
N LEU A 341 -11.36 -19.60 5.65
CA LEU A 341 -11.38 -21.06 5.50
C LEU A 341 -9.99 -21.70 5.55
N GLY A 342 -8.95 -20.99 5.13
CA GLY A 342 -7.59 -21.53 5.03
C GLY A 342 -6.69 -21.21 6.22
N MET A 343 -7.14 -20.35 7.14
CA MET A 343 -6.28 -19.71 8.14
C MET A 343 -5.48 -20.70 8.99
N GLU A 344 -6.10 -21.80 9.41
CA GLU A 344 -5.50 -22.80 10.29
C GLU A 344 -4.33 -23.55 9.64
N SER A 345 -4.31 -23.62 8.30
CA SER A 345 -3.29 -24.32 7.53
C SER A 345 -2.13 -23.43 7.07
N ILE A 346 -2.14 -22.14 7.40
CA ILE A 346 -1.07 -21.21 7.00
C ILE A 346 0.15 -21.40 7.91
N PRO A 347 1.32 -21.82 7.39
CA PRO A 347 2.45 -22.19 8.25
C PRO A 347 3.29 -20.99 8.72
N SER A 348 3.15 -19.81 8.09
CA SER A 348 3.94 -18.64 8.45
C SER A 348 3.22 -17.32 8.19
N GLU A 349 3.33 -16.41 9.16
CA GLU A 349 2.84 -15.04 9.01
C GLU A 349 3.62 -14.21 7.99
N SER A 350 4.86 -14.59 7.68
CA SER A 350 5.70 -13.87 6.72
C SER A 350 5.33 -14.12 5.25
N GLU A 351 4.43 -15.06 4.98
CA GLU A 351 3.96 -15.35 3.62
C GLU A 351 3.14 -14.17 3.08
N CYS A 352 3.23 -13.91 1.77
CA CYS A 352 2.43 -12.84 1.19
C CYS A 352 0.95 -13.22 1.17
N TYR A 353 0.07 -12.23 1.34
CA TYR A 353 -1.38 -12.44 1.42
C TYR A 353 -1.97 -13.27 0.25
N PRO A 354 -1.54 -13.09 -1.01
CA PRO A 354 -2.00 -13.94 -2.13
C PRO A 354 -1.64 -15.42 -1.99
N ALA A 355 -0.50 -15.71 -1.35
CA ALA A 355 -0.11 -17.08 -1.06
C ALA A 355 -1.05 -17.66 0.00
N LYS A 356 -1.23 -16.95 1.11
CA LYS A 356 -2.15 -17.32 2.20
C LYS A 356 -3.57 -17.63 1.70
N LEU A 357 -4.09 -16.86 0.76
CA LEU A 357 -5.39 -17.11 0.12
C LEU A 357 -5.50 -18.52 -0.51
N SER A 358 -4.41 -19.08 -1.01
CA SER A 358 -4.40 -20.41 -1.65
C SER A 358 -4.86 -21.53 -0.73
N HIS A 359 -4.60 -21.41 0.57
CA HIS A 359 -5.12 -22.35 1.57
C HIS A 359 -6.64 -22.36 1.56
N GLY A 360 -7.24 -21.16 1.59
CA GLY A 360 -8.69 -20.98 1.53
C GLY A 360 -9.33 -21.51 0.25
N HIS A 361 -8.68 -21.27 -0.90
CA HIS A 361 -9.17 -21.76 -2.19
C HIS A 361 -9.10 -23.28 -2.31
N VAL A 362 -8.04 -23.91 -1.80
CA VAL A 362 -7.93 -25.37 -1.76
C VAL A 362 -8.97 -25.94 -0.80
N GLN A 363 -9.08 -25.40 0.42
CA GLN A 363 -10.08 -25.85 1.39
C GLN A 363 -11.50 -25.71 0.86
N TRP A 364 -11.80 -24.63 0.12
CA TRP A 364 -13.10 -24.47 -0.53
C TRP A 364 -13.39 -25.60 -1.53
N LEU A 365 -12.43 -25.97 -2.38
CA LEU A 365 -12.60 -27.08 -3.33
C LEU A 365 -12.87 -28.41 -2.61
N ILE A 366 -12.18 -28.64 -1.49
CA ILE A 366 -12.36 -29.83 -0.65
C ILE A 366 -13.78 -29.85 -0.05
N ASN A 367 -14.24 -28.72 0.49
CA ASN A 367 -15.58 -28.58 1.08
C ASN A 367 -16.69 -28.77 0.04
N GLU A 368 -16.47 -28.38 -1.22
CA GLU A 368 -17.39 -28.63 -2.34
C GLU A 368 -17.32 -30.09 -2.86
N GLY A 369 -16.55 -30.96 -2.20
CA GLY A 369 -16.47 -32.39 -2.51
C GLY A 369 -15.55 -32.72 -3.69
N VAL A 370 -14.71 -31.80 -4.16
CA VAL A 370 -13.77 -32.06 -5.26
C VAL A 370 -12.67 -33.02 -4.78
N LYS A 371 -12.56 -34.17 -5.45
CA LYS A 371 -11.64 -35.25 -5.06
C LYS A 371 -10.28 -35.23 -5.74
N THR A 372 -10.15 -34.49 -6.85
CA THR A 372 -8.87 -34.31 -7.56
C THR A 372 -8.63 -32.83 -7.76
N ILE A 373 -7.53 -32.30 -7.24
CA ILE A 373 -7.14 -30.90 -7.39
C ILE A 373 -5.83 -30.83 -8.16
N PHE A 374 -5.77 -29.98 -9.18
CA PHE A 374 -4.58 -29.71 -9.97
C PHE A 374 -4.03 -28.32 -9.66
N HIS A 375 -2.77 -28.25 -9.23
CA HIS A 375 -2.07 -27.01 -8.91
C HIS A 375 -0.57 -27.14 -9.24
N PRO A 376 -0.12 -26.69 -10.42
CA PRO A 376 1.24 -26.95 -10.92
C PRO A 376 2.29 -26.01 -10.32
N CYS A 377 3.51 -26.53 -10.18
CA CYS A 377 4.72 -25.80 -9.80
C CYS A 377 5.45 -25.30 -11.05
N VAL A 378 5.04 -24.13 -11.59
CA VAL A 378 5.63 -23.58 -12.83
C VAL A 378 6.90 -22.80 -12.51
N PHE A 379 8.07 -23.38 -12.78
CA PHE A 379 9.36 -22.80 -12.44
C PHE A 379 9.83 -21.74 -13.46
N TYR A 380 9.86 -22.12 -14.74
CA TYR A 380 10.14 -21.22 -15.85
C TYR A 380 8.85 -20.86 -16.56
N GLU A 381 8.66 -19.57 -16.80
CA GLU A 381 7.56 -19.05 -17.62
C GLU A 381 8.00 -18.86 -19.07
N HIS A 382 7.09 -18.46 -19.96
CA HIS A 382 7.50 -18.02 -21.29
C HIS A 382 8.41 -16.78 -21.21
N GLN A 383 9.49 -16.76 -21.98
CA GLN A 383 10.34 -15.57 -22.07
C GLN A 383 9.66 -14.49 -22.91
N GLU A 384 8.99 -13.57 -22.24
CA GLU A 384 8.21 -12.52 -22.90
C GLU A 384 9.03 -11.30 -23.29
N THR A 385 10.10 -11.02 -22.55
CA THR A 385 10.95 -9.85 -22.81
C THR A 385 12.28 -10.31 -23.42
N PRO A 386 12.55 -9.99 -24.70
CA PRO A 386 13.84 -10.24 -25.31
C PRO A 386 14.98 -9.59 -24.51
N GLY A 387 16.09 -10.30 -24.34
CA GLY A 387 17.26 -9.81 -23.60
C GLY A 387 17.15 -9.80 -22.08
N ALA A 388 16.02 -10.25 -21.49
CA ALA A 388 15.97 -10.55 -20.05
C ALA A 388 16.96 -11.67 -19.70
N GLN A 389 17.58 -11.60 -18.52
CA GLN A 389 18.59 -12.58 -18.10
C GLN A 389 17.97 -13.94 -17.79
N ASN A 390 16.72 -13.95 -17.32
CA ASN A 390 15.95 -15.16 -17.09
C ASN A 390 14.44 -14.87 -17.09
N HIS A 391 13.63 -15.92 -16.94
CA HIS A 391 12.16 -15.86 -16.94
C HIS A 391 11.59 -16.76 -15.84
N TYR A 392 12.19 -16.71 -14.65
CA TYR A 392 11.71 -17.44 -13.49
C TYR A 392 10.39 -16.87 -12.97
N ASN A 393 9.56 -17.76 -12.43
CA ASN A 393 8.53 -17.39 -11.48
C ASN A 393 9.13 -17.21 -10.08
N CYS A 394 8.49 -16.37 -9.25
CA CYS A 394 8.94 -16.16 -7.88
C CYS A 394 8.88 -17.47 -7.07
N PRO A 395 9.84 -17.72 -6.15
CA PRO A 395 9.87 -18.94 -5.35
C PRO A 395 8.55 -19.28 -4.66
N ILE A 396 7.83 -18.27 -4.16
CA ILE A 396 6.48 -18.47 -3.59
C ILE A 396 5.58 -19.16 -4.60
N VAL A 397 5.47 -18.65 -5.83
CA VAL A 397 4.59 -19.24 -6.84
C VAL A 397 5.04 -20.64 -7.25
N VAL A 398 6.35 -20.84 -7.41
CA VAL A 398 6.90 -22.14 -7.81
C VAL A 398 6.60 -23.22 -6.78
N SER A 399 6.81 -22.94 -5.49
CA SER A 399 6.78 -23.97 -4.45
C SER A 399 5.49 -24.00 -3.64
N TYR A 400 4.57 -23.04 -3.81
CA TYR A 400 3.35 -23.00 -2.98
C TYR A 400 2.49 -24.26 -3.07
N PRO A 401 2.35 -24.94 -4.23
CA PRO A 401 1.63 -26.20 -4.26
C PRO A 401 2.25 -27.26 -3.34
N GLU A 402 3.58 -27.31 -3.18
CA GLU A 402 4.23 -28.20 -2.21
C GLU A 402 3.95 -27.79 -0.76
N ASN A 403 3.91 -26.48 -0.48
CA ASN A 403 3.56 -25.97 0.85
C ASN A 403 2.12 -26.39 1.22
N LEU A 404 1.15 -26.19 0.32
CA LEU A 404 -0.24 -26.60 0.52
C LEU A 404 -0.36 -28.11 0.77
N LYS A 405 0.40 -28.93 0.03
CA LYS A 405 0.40 -30.38 0.25
C LYS A 405 0.85 -30.79 1.65
N ASN A 406 1.74 -30.01 2.28
CA ASN A 406 2.25 -30.35 3.60
C ASN A 406 1.42 -29.78 4.76
N ASN A 407 0.60 -28.75 4.51
CA ASN A 407 -0.08 -28.02 5.58
C ASN A 407 -1.63 -28.09 5.52
N VAL A 408 -2.22 -28.43 4.38
CA VAL A 408 -3.68 -28.68 4.30
C VAL A 408 -3.93 -30.15 4.66
N GLU A 409 -4.55 -30.41 5.81
CA GLU A 409 -4.73 -31.75 6.41
C GLU A 409 -5.34 -32.76 5.42
N ALA A 410 -6.49 -32.46 4.83
CA ALA A 410 -7.14 -33.34 3.85
C ALA A 410 -6.29 -33.63 2.59
N VAL A 411 -5.30 -32.78 2.28
CA VAL A 411 -4.32 -33.07 1.22
C VAL A 411 -3.17 -33.93 1.76
N ALA A 412 -2.66 -33.60 2.94
CA ALA A 412 -1.55 -34.32 3.59
C ALA A 412 -1.92 -35.78 3.90
N ASP A 413 -3.16 -36.01 4.34
CA ASP A 413 -3.71 -37.31 4.71
C ASP A 413 -4.21 -38.11 3.49
N GLY A 414 -4.18 -37.50 2.31
CA GLY A 414 -4.55 -38.16 1.05
C GLY A 414 -6.05 -38.30 0.81
N GLU A 415 -6.90 -37.57 1.54
CA GLU A 415 -8.36 -37.54 1.28
C GLU A 415 -8.70 -36.95 -0.10
N VAL A 416 -7.82 -36.08 -0.59
CA VAL A 416 -7.89 -35.47 -1.92
C VAL A 416 -6.62 -35.74 -2.71
N ARG A 417 -6.79 -36.17 -3.96
CA ARG A 417 -5.68 -36.35 -4.90
C ARG A 417 -5.18 -34.99 -5.38
N TYR A 418 -4.06 -34.55 -4.83
CA TYR A 418 -3.49 -33.23 -5.10
C TYR A 418 -2.29 -33.30 -6.06
N ILE A 419 -2.57 -33.04 -7.34
CA ILE A 419 -1.64 -33.17 -8.47
C ILE A 419 -0.90 -31.84 -8.68
N ARG A 420 0.43 -31.86 -8.52
CA ARG A 420 1.27 -30.65 -8.50
C ARG A 420 2.60 -30.83 -9.26
N PRO A 421 2.56 -31.05 -10.58
CA PRO A 421 3.78 -31.30 -11.34
C PRO A 421 4.69 -30.06 -11.34
N PHE A 422 6.00 -30.29 -11.29
CA PHE A 422 6.98 -29.28 -11.71
C PHE A 422 6.99 -29.18 -13.23
N LEU A 423 6.78 -27.95 -13.72
CA LEU A 423 6.63 -27.62 -15.13
C LEU A 423 7.50 -26.43 -15.54
N ALA A 424 7.85 -26.40 -16.82
CA ALA A 424 8.53 -25.29 -17.46
C ALA A 424 7.75 -24.90 -18.73
N PHE A 425 7.34 -23.64 -18.83
CA PHE A 425 6.66 -23.04 -19.99
C PHE A 425 7.66 -22.33 -20.93
N THR A 426 8.90 -22.81 -20.95
CA THR A 426 9.95 -22.31 -21.85
C THR A 426 9.60 -22.51 -23.33
N SER A 427 8.96 -23.63 -23.67
CA SER A 427 8.43 -23.90 -25.00
C SER A 427 7.24 -24.87 -24.93
N GLU A 428 6.38 -24.81 -25.95
CA GLU A 428 5.24 -25.72 -26.11
C GLU A 428 5.70 -27.19 -26.05
N LYS A 429 6.80 -27.53 -26.74
CA LYS A 429 7.33 -28.90 -26.75
C LYS A 429 7.69 -29.40 -25.36
N ILE A 430 8.39 -28.59 -24.56
CA ILE A 430 8.83 -28.96 -23.19
C ILE A 430 7.61 -29.16 -22.29
N ALA A 431 6.64 -28.25 -22.36
CA ALA A 431 5.39 -28.39 -21.61
C ALA A 431 4.63 -29.65 -22.05
N ALA A 432 4.53 -29.91 -23.36
CA ALA A 432 3.84 -31.06 -23.91
C ALA A 432 4.50 -32.41 -23.54
N ASP A 433 5.83 -32.49 -23.58
CA ASP A 433 6.58 -33.68 -23.17
C ASP A 433 6.32 -34.01 -21.69
N ARG A 434 6.40 -33.01 -20.82
CA ARG A 434 6.20 -33.21 -19.37
C ARG A 434 4.76 -33.53 -19.01
N LEU A 435 3.78 -32.88 -19.67
CA LEU A 435 2.37 -33.15 -19.47
C LEU A 435 1.96 -34.51 -20.06
N ALA A 436 2.52 -34.94 -21.19
CA ALA A 436 2.28 -36.29 -21.72
C ALA A 436 2.76 -37.37 -20.75
N ALA A 437 3.93 -37.19 -20.13
CA ALA A 437 4.42 -38.09 -19.09
C ALA A 437 3.48 -38.11 -17.87
N LEU A 438 3.09 -36.93 -17.38
CA LEU A 438 2.16 -36.80 -16.25
C LEU A 438 0.81 -37.47 -16.54
N CYS A 439 0.19 -37.17 -17.69
CA CYS A 439 -1.13 -37.70 -18.00
C CYS A 439 -1.15 -39.21 -18.24
N LYS A 440 -0.03 -39.76 -18.72
CA LYS A 440 0.16 -41.21 -18.81
C LYS A 440 0.24 -41.85 -17.41
N GLU A 441 0.97 -41.22 -16.49
CA GLU A 441 1.10 -41.69 -15.09
C GLU A 441 -0.22 -41.55 -14.31
N GLU A 442 -0.86 -40.40 -14.39
CA GLU A 442 -2.04 -40.07 -13.57
C GLU A 442 -3.33 -40.72 -14.10
N TRP A 443 -3.48 -40.84 -15.42
CA TRP A 443 -4.74 -41.25 -16.06
C TRP A 443 -4.59 -42.25 -17.21
N GLY A 444 -3.38 -42.67 -17.57
CA GLY A 444 -3.16 -43.59 -18.70
C GLY A 444 -3.51 -43.00 -20.06
N ILE A 445 -3.52 -41.67 -20.21
CA ILE A 445 -3.91 -40.99 -21.46
C ILE A 445 -2.78 -41.07 -22.49
N ASP A 446 -3.15 -41.28 -23.76
CA ASP A 446 -2.19 -41.35 -24.86
C ASP A 446 -1.44 -40.03 -25.08
N GLY A 447 -0.13 -40.13 -25.30
CA GLY A 447 0.72 -38.95 -25.45
C GLY A 447 0.37 -38.08 -26.66
N LYS A 448 -0.20 -38.63 -27.75
CA LYS A 448 -0.63 -37.84 -28.91
C LYS A 448 -1.86 -37.00 -28.57
N GLU A 449 -2.82 -37.59 -27.84
CA GLU A 449 -4.00 -36.86 -27.34
C GLU A 449 -3.58 -35.69 -26.45
N VAL A 450 -2.65 -35.94 -25.51
CA VAL A 450 -2.14 -34.90 -24.60
C VAL A 450 -1.43 -33.78 -25.37
N ARG A 451 -0.57 -34.11 -26.34
CA ARG A 451 0.13 -33.11 -27.15
C ARG A 451 -0.84 -32.25 -27.96
N ALA A 452 -1.90 -32.84 -28.53
CA ALA A 452 -2.93 -32.10 -29.23
C ALA A 452 -3.69 -31.14 -28.30
N ALA A 453 -4.00 -31.58 -27.07
CA ALA A 453 -4.62 -30.73 -26.06
C ALA A 453 -3.69 -29.58 -25.61
N VAL A 454 -2.39 -29.85 -25.43
CA VAL A 454 -1.40 -28.81 -25.10
C VAL A 454 -1.27 -27.79 -26.21
N HIS A 455 -1.25 -28.20 -27.48
CA HIS A 455 -1.17 -27.28 -28.60
C HIS A 455 -2.33 -26.27 -28.60
N LYS A 456 -3.58 -26.76 -28.49
CA LYS A 456 -4.76 -25.89 -28.40
C LYS A 456 -4.74 -24.98 -27.17
N ALA A 457 -4.28 -25.49 -26.03
CA ALA A 457 -4.14 -24.71 -24.80
C ALA A 457 -3.07 -23.62 -24.94
N TRP A 458 -1.98 -23.91 -25.64
CA TRP A 458 -0.90 -22.96 -25.93
C TRP A 458 -1.40 -21.82 -26.83
N GLU A 459 -2.09 -22.15 -27.91
CA GLU A 459 -2.73 -21.16 -28.80
C GLU A 459 -3.74 -20.28 -28.04
N GLU A 460 -4.57 -20.89 -27.18
CA GLU A 460 -5.54 -20.14 -26.39
C GLU A 460 -4.88 -19.18 -25.40
N GLN A 461 -3.79 -19.59 -24.75
CA GLN A 461 -3.03 -18.72 -23.87
C GLN A 461 -2.49 -17.49 -24.61
N GLN A 462 -1.98 -17.68 -25.84
CA GLN A 462 -1.49 -16.58 -26.66
C GLN A 462 -2.62 -15.66 -27.15
N ARG A 463 -3.76 -16.24 -27.53
CA ARG A 463 -4.97 -15.48 -27.86
C ARG A 463 -5.43 -14.62 -26.67
N ALA A 464 -5.49 -15.18 -25.47
CA ALA A 464 -5.87 -14.43 -24.27
C ALA A 464 -4.94 -13.24 -23.99
N LYS A 465 -3.62 -13.41 -24.19
CA LYS A 465 -2.65 -12.31 -24.09
C LYS A 465 -2.84 -11.26 -25.19
N ALA A 466 -3.10 -11.68 -26.42
CA ALA A 466 -3.39 -10.77 -27.53
C ALA A 466 -4.68 -9.96 -27.29
N ASP A 467 -5.71 -10.58 -26.74
CA ASP A 467 -6.98 -9.93 -26.39
C ASP A 467 -6.79 -8.83 -25.33
N VAL A 468 -5.97 -9.08 -24.30
CA VAL A 468 -5.63 -8.07 -23.28
C VAL A 468 -4.87 -6.88 -23.88
N ARG A 469 -3.93 -7.13 -24.80
CA ARG A 469 -3.21 -6.06 -25.52
C ARG A 469 -4.13 -5.25 -26.43
N ALA A 470 -5.04 -5.92 -27.13
CA ALA A 470 -6.03 -5.25 -27.96
C ALA A 470 -6.94 -4.35 -27.11
N GLU A 471 -7.30 -4.76 -25.90
CA GLU A 471 -8.05 -3.91 -24.97
C GLU A 471 -7.21 -2.72 -24.45
N GLY A 472 -5.92 -2.93 -24.19
CA GLY A 472 -4.97 -1.85 -23.90
C GLY A 472 -4.88 -0.82 -25.01
N GLN A 473 -4.81 -1.27 -26.27
CA GLN A 473 -4.80 -0.39 -27.44
C GLN A 473 -6.09 0.45 -27.54
N LYS A 474 -7.27 -0.13 -27.27
CA LYS A 474 -8.53 0.62 -27.20
C LYS A 474 -8.51 1.67 -26.10
N ALA A 475 -7.95 1.34 -24.92
CA ALA A 475 -7.83 2.29 -23.82
C ALA A 475 -6.89 3.46 -24.16
N LEU A 476 -5.77 3.18 -24.84
CA LEU A 476 -4.85 4.22 -25.34
C LEU A 476 -5.50 5.10 -26.41
N GLN A 477 -6.27 4.51 -27.33
CA GLN A 477 -7.04 5.27 -28.33
C GLN A 477 -8.07 6.17 -27.64
N TRP A 478 -8.81 5.64 -26.66
CA TRP A 478 -9.74 6.43 -25.87
C TRP A 478 -9.04 7.58 -25.14
N MET A 479 -7.84 7.38 -24.59
CA MET A 479 -7.06 8.46 -23.97
C MET A 479 -6.74 9.58 -24.96
N ALA A 480 -6.30 9.21 -26.17
CA ALA A 480 -5.98 10.18 -27.23
C ALA A 480 -7.22 10.96 -27.70
N GLU A 481 -8.34 10.27 -27.95
CA GLU A 481 -9.60 10.88 -28.40
C GLU A 481 -10.22 11.83 -27.38
N ASN A 482 -9.95 11.61 -26.09
CA ASN A 482 -10.60 12.34 -25.00
C ASN A 482 -9.65 13.25 -24.23
N HIS A 483 -8.40 13.40 -24.69
CA HIS A 483 -7.33 14.14 -24.00
C HIS A 483 -7.18 13.72 -22.52
N ALA A 484 -7.44 12.44 -22.24
CA ALA A 484 -7.46 11.89 -20.91
C ALA A 484 -6.11 11.30 -20.52
N ARG A 485 -5.87 11.14 -19.22
CA ARG A 485 -4.67 10.51 -18.68
C ARG A 485 -4.96 9.05 -18.32
N GLY A 486 -3.92 8.24 -18.25
CA GLY A 486 -4.00 6.84 -17.84
C GLY A 486 -2.99 6.52 -16.74
N ILE A 487 -3.30 5.49 -15.96
CA ILE A 487 -2.40 4.90 -14.97
C ILE A 487 -2.16 3.44 -15.34
N VAL A 488 -0.89 3.05 -15.39
CA VAL A 488 -0.49 1.66 -15.52
C VAL A 488 -0.38 1.07 -14.12
N LEU A 489 -1.22 0.09 -13.81
CA LEU A 489 -1.11 -0.66 -12.56
C LEU A 489 -0.17 -1.84 -12.74
N ALA A 490 1.10 -1.60 -12.39
CA ALA A 490 2.18 -2.56 -12.53
C ALA A 490 2.19 -3.52 -11.33
N GLY A 491 2.08 -4.83 -11.56
CA GLY A 491 2.02 -5.81 -10.49
C GLY A 491 2.37 -7.23 -10.94
N ARG A 492 2.18 -8.19 -10.02
CA ARG A 492 2.21 -9.61 -10.35
C ARG A 492 0.82 -10.02 -10.84
N PRO A 493 0.68 -11.12 -11.61
CA PRO A 493 -0.61 -11.47 -12.21
C PRO A 493 -1.77 -11.53 -11.22
N TYR A 494 -1.53 -12.07 -10.02
CA TYR A 494 -2.55 -12.19 -8.98
C TYR A 494 -2.97 -10.87 -8.32
N HIS A 495 -2.32 -9.73 -8.61
CA HIS A 495 -2.79 -8.42 -8.15
C HIS A 495 -4.05 -7.96 -8.90
N ILE A 496 -4.49 -8.64 -9.97
CA ILE A 496 -5.79 -8.34 -10.61
C ILE A 496 -6.99 -8.85 -9.78
N ASP A 497 -6.73 -9.66 -8.75
CA ASP A 497 -7.75 -10.12 -7.80
C ASP A 497 -8.33 -8.93 -6.99
N PRO A 498 -9.65 -8.67 -7.03
CA PRO A 498 -10.29 -7.59 -6.29
C PRO A 498 -10.09 -7.64 -4.76
N GLU A 499 -9.87 -8.83 -4.19
CA GLU A 499 -9.55 -8.97 -2.76
C GLU A 499 -8.13 -8.50 -2.44
N ILE A 500 -7.21 -8.60 -3.41
CA ILE A 500 -5.80 -8.22 -3.24
C ILE A 500 -5.58 -6.74 -3.58
N ASN A 501 -6.16 -6.24 -4.68
CA ASN A 501 -6.02 -4.83 -5.07
C ASN A 501 -6.99 -3.87 -4.38
N HIS A 502 -7.92 -4.38 -3.57
CA HIS A 502 -8.87 -3.59 -2.78
C HIS A 502 -9.69 -2.56 -3.60
N GLY A 503 -9.93 -2.83 -4.88
CA GLY A 503 -10.72 -1.95 -5.75
C GLY A 503 -9.99 -0.69 -6.23
N ILE A 504 -8.65 -0.66 -6.15
CA ILE A 504 -7.81 0.41 -6.70
C ILE A 504 -8.13 0.66 -8.19
N PRO A 505 -8.28 -0.36 -9.07
CA PRO A 505 -8.62 -0.14 -10.48
C PRO A 505 -9.95 0.61 -10.67
N GLU A 506 -10.99 0.23 -9.93
CA GLU A 506 -12.29 0.87 -10.00
C GLU A 506 -12.27 2.30 -9.48
N MET A 507 -11.45 2.56 -8.46
CA MET A 507 -11.25 3.89 -7.91
C MET A 507 -10.55 4.81 -8.93
N ILE A 508 -9.46 4.36 -9.56
CA ILE A 508 -8.77 5.14 -10.59
C ILE A 508 -9.71 5.42 -11.77
N ALA A 509 -10.39 4.41 -12.28
CA ALA A 509 -11.35 4.56 -13.38
C ALA A 509 -12.49 5.54 -13.04
N SER A 510 -12.84 5.69 -11.76
CA SER A 510 -13.87 6.64 -11.33
C SER A 510 -13.43 8.11 -11.38
N TYR A 511 -12.13 8.38 -11.51
CA TYR A 511 -11.56 9.71 -11.70
C TYR A 511 -11.37 10.08 -13.19
N ASP A 512 -12.10 9.42 -14.09
CA ASP A 512 -11.99 9.59 -15.56
C ASP A 512 -10.58 9.29 -16.11
N LEU A 513 -9.86 8.39 -15.43
CA LEU A 513 -8.53 7.93 -15.83
C LEU A 513 -8.62 6.53 -16.43
N ALA A 514 -7.90 6.31 -17.54
CA ALA A 514 -7.75 4.97 -18.08
C ALA A 514 -6.89 4.11 -17.15
N VAL A 515 -7.29 2.87 -16.89
CA VAL A 515 -6.51 1.88 -16.12
C VAL A 515 -5.95 0.83 -17.07
N LEU A 516 -4.63 0.77 -17.16
CA LEU A 516 -3.87 -0.16 -18.00
C LEU A 516 -3.15 -1.19 -17.11
N THR A 517 -2.83 -2.36 -17.66
CA THR A 517 -1.92 -3.35 -17.06
C THR A 517 -0.58 -3.36 -17.78
N GLU A 518 0.47 -3.84 -17.12
CA GLU A 518 1.82 -3.90 -17.68
C GLU A 518 1.90 -4.70 -18.99
N ASP A 519 1.05 -5.71 -19.15
CA ASP A 519 0.98 -6.58 -20.32
C ASP A 519 -0.07 -6.15 -21.36
N SER A 520 -0.76 -5.05 -21.13
CA SER A 520 -1.70 -4.44 -22.08
C SER A 520 -1.06 -3.39 -22.99
N LEU A 521 0.14 -2.93 -22.64
CA LEU A 521 0.86 -1.92 -23.41
C LEU A 521 1.43 -2.51 -24.73
N PRO A 522 1.62 -1.67 -25.77
CA PRO A 522 2.30 -2.07 -27.00
C PRO A 522 3.70 -2.66 -26.74
N ILE A 523 4.09 -3.66 -27.55
CA ILE A 523 5.40 -4.35 -27.46
C ILE A 523 6.41 -3.75 -28.47
N ASP A 524 6.07 -2.65 -29.13
CA ASP A 524 6.94 -2.00 -30.11
C ASP A 524 8.13 -1.27 -29.46
N PHE A 525 8.15 -1.17 -28.13
CA PHE A 525 9.29 -0.70 -27.36
C PHE A 525 10.08 -1.87 -26.77
N THR A 526 11.37 -1.95 -27.14
CA THR A 526 12.33 -2.85 -26.49
C THR A 526 13.23 -2.02 -25.58
N PRO A 527 13.16 -2.19 -24.23
CA PRO A 527 14.00 -1.41 -23.33
C PRO A 527 15.48 -1.72 -23.53
N GLU A 528 16.33 -0.72 -23.33
CA GLU A 528 17.78 -0.89 -23.37
C GLU A 528 18.25 -1.79 -22.21
N ARG A 529 19.12 -2.75 -22.51
CA ARG A 529 19.58 -3.80 -21.59
C ARG A 529 21.10 -3.95 -21.72
N PRO A 530 21.83 -4.36 -20.64
CA PRO A 530 21.32 -4.85 -19.36
C PRO A 530 20.81 -3.72 -18.45
N LEU A 531 19.83 -4.05 -17.59
CA LEU A 531 19.38 -3.13 -16.55
C LEU A 531 20.41 -3.08 -15.42
N ARG A 532 20.36 -2.02 -14.61
CA ARG A 532 21.19 -1.88 -13.39
C ARG A 532 20.76 -2.81 -12.24
N VAL A 533 19.90 -3.78 -12.53
CA VAL A 533 19.31 -4.75 -11.60
C VAL A 533 19.29 -6.13 -12.26
N ASN A 534 19.26 -7.19 -11.45
CA ASN A 534 19.16 -8.56 -11.95
C ASN A 534 17.74 -8.84 -12.48
N ASP A 535 17.60 -8.91 -13.81
CA ASP A 535 16.33 -9.13 -14.48
C ASP A 535 16.10 -10.61 -14.82
N GLN A 536 15.81 -11.39 -13.77
CA GLN A 536 15.64 -12.83 -13.83
C GLN A 536 14.18 -13.29 -13.67
N TRP A 537 13.26 -12.38 -13.35
CA TRP A 537 11.87 -12.73 -13.02
C TRP A 537 10.93 -12.22 -14.11
N VAL A 538 10.22 -13.14 -14.77
CA VAL A 538 9.40 -12.84 -15.96
C VAL A 538 8.45 -11.65 -15.77
N TYR A 539 7.74 -11.60 -14.65
CA TYR A 539 6.77 -10.55 -14.39
C TYR A 539 7.41 -9.23 -13.96
N HIS A 540 8.63 -9.23 -13.42
CA HIS A 540 9.36 -7.97 -13.19
C HIS A 540 9.91 -7.42 -14.50
N SER A 541 10.36 -8.28 -15.42
CA SER A 541 10.78 -7.87 -16.76
C SER A 541 9.68 -7.11 -17.49
N ARG A 542 8.40 -7.53 -17.34
CA ARG A 542 7.24 -6.77 -17.83
C ARG A 542 7.16 -5.37 -17.22
N LEU A 543 7.36 -5.23 -15.90
CA LEU A 543 7.30 -3.93 -15.23
C LEU A 543 8.40 -3.00 -15.74
N TYR A 544 9.59 -3.52 -15.98
CA TYR A 544 10.69 -2.73 -16.55
C TYR A 544 10.46 -2.34 -18.01
N SER A 545 9.74 -3.16 -18.78
CA SER A 545 9.32 -2.80 -20.15
C SER A 545 8.17 -1.79 -20.18
N ALA A 546 7.30 -1.80 -19.17
CA ALA A 546 6.15 -0.92 -19.08
C ALA A 546 6.49 0.48 -18.54
N ALA A 547 7.55 0.59 -17.72
CA ALA A 547 8.10 1.85 -17.22
C ALA A 547 9.00 2.50 -18.26
#